data_AF-A0A950VXF5-F1
#
_entry.id   AF-A0A950VXF5-F1
#
_cell.length_a   1.000
_cell.length_b   1.000
_cell.length_c   1.000
_cell.angle_alpha   90.00
_cell.angle_beta   90.00
_cell.angle_gamma   90.00
#
_symmetry.space_group_name_H-M   'P 1'
#
loop_
_entity.id
_entity.type
_entity.pdbx_description
1 polymer ?
#
loop_
_entity_poly.entity_id
_entity_poly.type
_entity_poly.pdbx_seq_one_letter_code
_entity_poly.pdbx_strand_id
1 'polypeptide(L)'
;MNSATVRTIPMSLPVRRRVFAIVLVVAVSVSVAAPQQTLTESIEVRVANIDVVVRDKAGNPVTGLTKDDFELFEDGKQQPITNLYEVRRNADVIAPQATRPDETPSAVTPAAPVEQRPRKLILFVDSFSLQPSRKAPILAAVERFIDRQMKPEDQAMLVSWRLSVSVLTPFTSDKAVVKNGIEALGRTVRGPDEVSKLKADIQELIRIALTGTPMMSMGEARARSLQLVDAYAAGLELREQDLLNDLGRMAATLAGVEGKKVLVFTGENLPEHPGAELYRYVNAQFAPYLGRNSNPLDMQEVMGTTGNRMQQTITNVANQAGAYGVTIYTINAADTNSDFSADNDGAPDPSESFTRYANTSAALQTIASITGGVAIANTTNFDLAFDTIGRDLDSYYSLGYKPREKGSSTRKIVVKTKNRAYRVRTPQTFILRSTEDQMKDRTIANLYAEMPSAWPVAIRTAPPKKDGRGIYAIPVQVVMASTLTLLPEGKDLVGGFVLYFTVGSVAGGPSEVMRRPETLRIPATAEAAVRAKPMTFTTTIRVKQGESMLSVGVIDQTSATTGFARLKLVAQ
;
A
#
# COMPACT_ATOMS: atom_id res chain seq x y z
N MET A 1 -81.01 -1.37 -9.14
CA MET A 1 -80.66 -0.94 -7.76
C MET A 1 -79.29 -0.27 -7.84
N ASN A 2 -79.22 0.85 -8.55
CA ASN A 2 -79.28 2.26 -8.11
C ASN A 2 -77.87 2.76 -7.76
N SER A 3 -77.22 3.72 -8.43
CA SER A 3 -77.37 4.47 -9.70
C SER A 3 -76.00 5.17 -9.87
N ALA A 4 -75.26 4.99 -10.97
CA ALA A 4 -75.15 5.91 -12.11
C ALA A 4 -74.91 7.39 -11.71
N THR A 5 -73.95 8.15 -12.27
CA THR A 5 -73.96 8.54 -13.68
C THR A 5 -72.68 9.35 -14.03
N VAL A 6 -72.11 9.06 -15.20
CA VAL A 6 -71.11 9.89 -15.92
C VAL A 6 -71.84 11.02 -16.66
N ARG A 7 -71.29 12.25 -16.68
CA ARG A 7 -71.58 13.19 -17.77
C ARG A 7 -70.46 14.21 -18.01
N THR A 8 -70.17 14.40 -19.29
CA THR A 8 -69.11 15.20 -19.91
C THR A 8 -69.65 16.52 -20.50
N ILE A 9 -68.79 17.58 -20.49
CA ILE A 9 -68.63 18.70 -21.48
C ILE A 9 -69.71 19.83 -21.46
N PRO A 10 -69.47 21.13 -21.84
CA PRO A 10 -68.27 22.02 -21.91
C PRO A 10 -68.46 23.49 -21.40
N MET A 11 -67.37 24.30 -21.54
CA MET A 11 -67.24 25.72 -21.96
C MET A 11 -67.71 26.95 -21.12
N SER A 12 -66.69 27.80 -20.85
CA SER A 12 -66.60 29.29 -20.95
C SER A 12 -67.25 30.26 -19.94
N LEU A 13 -66.36 30.95 -19.16
CA LEU A 13 -66.23 32.41 -18.83
C LEU A 13 -67.44 33.23 -18.29
N PRO A 14 -67.30 34.43 -17.64
CA PRO A 14 -66.13 35.15 -17.09
C PRO A 14 -66.30 35.79 -15.67
N VAL A 15 -65.16 36.25 -15.11
CA VAL A 15 -64.87 37.45 -14.27
C VAL A 15 -65.96 38.09 -13.40
N ARG A 16 -65.68 38.24 -12.08
CA ARG A 16 -65.74 39.54 -11.36
C ARG A 16 -65.03 39.52 -10.00
N ARG A 17 -64.13 40.49 -9.81
CA ARG A 17 -63.34 40.80 -8.60
C ARG A 17 -64.23 41.26 -7.44
N ARG A 18 -63.91 40.83 -6.21
CA ARG A 18 -64.16 41.61 -4.99
C ARG A 18 -62.91 41.56 -4.09
N VAL A 19 -62.49 42.75 -3.68
CA VAL A 19 -61.34 43.09 -2.84
C VAL A 19 -61.71 42.89 -1.38
N PHE A 20 -60.83 42.33 -0.56
CA PHE A 20 -60.83 42.51 0.90
C PHE A 20 -59.40 42.72 1.40
N ALA A 21 -59.24 43.68 2.29
CA ALA A 21 -58.01 44.35 2.68
C ALA A 21 -57.09 43.49 3.59
N ILE A 22 -55.77 43.68 3.41
CA ILE A 22 -54.68 43.06 4.17
C ILE A 22 -54.34 43.95 5.36
N VAL A 23 -54.31 43.37 6.57
CA VAL A 23 -53.64 43.95 7.75
C VAL A 23 -52.25 43.30 7.83
N LEU A 24 -51.21 44.13 7.70
CA LEU A 24 -49.80 43.73 7.69
C LEU A 24 -49.22 43.79 9.12
N VAL A 25 -48.89 42.65 9.72
CA VAL A 25 -48.06 42.57 10.93
C VAL A 25 -46.61 42.43 10.49
N VAL A 26 -45.80 43.47 10.71
CA VAL A 26 -44.36 43.45 10.44
C VAL A 26 -43.65 42.82 11.64
N ALA A 27 -43.20 41.57 11.47
CA ALA A 27 -42.22 40.95 12.38
C ALA A 27 -40.81 41.40 11.96
N VAL A 28 -40.16 42.20 12.79
CA VAL A 28 -38.75 42.58 12.62
C VAL A 28 -37.88 41.39 13.03
N SER A 29 -37.32 40.68 12.05
CA SER A 29 -36.30 39.66 12.28
C SER A 29 -34.92 40.34 12.37
N VAL A 30 -34.37 40.44 13.58
CA VAL A 30 -32.96 40.82 13.77
C VAL A 30 -32.11 39.63 13.31
N SER A 31 -31.48 39.76 12.14
CA SER A 31 -30.47 38.80 11.68
C SER A 31 -29.17 39.08 12.42
N VAL A 32 -28.81 38.19 13.36
CA VAL A 32 -27.45 38.14 13.91
C VAL A 32 -26.55 37.56 12.83
N ALA A 33 -25.73 38.42 12.20
CA ALA A 33 -24.69 37.99 11.29
C ALA A 33 -23.60 37.25 12.10
N ALA A 34 -23.58 35.92 12.01
CA ALA A 34 -22.44 35.14 12.46
C ALA A 34 -21.23 35.47 11.57
N PRO A 35 -20.03 35.72 12.13
CA PRO A 35 -18.84 35.96 11.33
C PRO A 35 -18.56 34.72 10.48
N GLN A 36 -18.68 34.89 9.17
CA GLN A 36 -18.37 33.90 8.16
C GLN A 36 -16.86 33.63 8.25
N GLN A 37 -16.48 32.48 8.79
CA GLN A 37 -15.09 32.01 8.77
C GLN A 37 -14.67 31.92 7.32
N THR A 38 -13.89 32.90 6.85
CA THR A 38 -13.21 32.85 5.57
C THR A 38 -12.07 31.84 5.73
N LEU A 39 -12.41 30.56 5.59
CA LEU A 39 -11.45 29.51 5.34
C LEU A 39 -10.72 29.92 4.06
N THR A 40 -9.51 30.44 4.21
CA THR A 40 -8.68 30.82 3.06
C THR A 40 -8.31 29.51 2.38
N GLU A 41 -9.03 29.16 1.32
CA GLU A 41 -8.75 27.98 0.52
C GLU A 41 -7.40 28.19 -0.16
N SER A 42 -6.32 27.78 0.50
CA SER A 42 -4.98 27.82 -0.09
C SER A 42 -5.02 26.95 -1.34
N ILE A 43 -4.83 27.54 -2.51
CA ILE A 43 -4.67 26.79 -3.75
C ILE A 43 -3.33 26.04 -3.64
N GLU A 44 -3.38 24.82 -3.12
CA GLU A 44 -2.23 23.94 -3.04
C GLU A 44 -1.85 23.53 -4.48
N VAL A 45 -0.87 24.21 -5.07
CA VAL A 45 -0.32 23.83 -6.37
C VAL A 45 0.52 22.58 -6.16
N ARG A 46 -0.11 21.41 -6.25
CA ARG A 46 0.58 20.12 -6.11
C ARG A 46 1.29 19.77 -7.41
N VAL A 47 2.62 19.82 -7.39
CA VAL A 47 3.46 19.19 -8.40
C VAL A 47 3.56 17.71 -8.06
N ALA A 48 3.15 16.85 -8.98
CA ALA A 48 3.33 15.41 -8.87
C ALA A 48 4.71 15.04 -9.41
N ASN A 49 5.48 14.25 -8.65
CA ASN A 49 6.77 13.72 -9.08
C ASN A 49 6.62 12.26 -9.47
N ILE A 50 7.07 11.92 -10.68
CA ILE A 50 7.08 10.55 -11.21
C ILE A 50 8.53 10.11 -11.37
N ASP A 51 8.91 9.04 -10.67
CA ASP A 51 10.24 8.44 -10.83
C ASP A 51 10.29 7.56 -12.09
N VAL A 52 11.35 7.73 -12.87
CA VAL A 52 11.53 7.12 -14.18
C VAL A 52 12.92 6.49 -14.26
N VAL A 53 12.97 5.18 -14.44
CA VAL A 53 14.21 4.44 -14.71
C VAL A 53 14.37 4.33 -16.22
N VAL A 54 15.53 4.73 -16.74
CA VAL A 54 15.86 4.65 -18.17
C VAL A 54 17.08 3.76 -18.37
N ARG A 55 16.93 2.72 -19.19
CA ARG A 55 18.00 1.77 -19.52
C ARG A 55 18.23 1.70 -21.02
N ASP A 56 19.47 1.44 -21.43
CA ASP A 56 19.79 1.11 -22.81
C ASP A 56 19.40 -0.36 -23.14
N LYS A 57 19.71 -0.82 -24.36
CA LYS A 57 19.45 -2.21 -24.77
C LYS A 57 20.28 -3.25 -24.00
N ALA A 58 21.44 -2.86 -23.49
CA ALA A 58 22.34 -3.70 -22.70
C ALA A 58 21.96 -3.74 -21.21
N GLY A 59 21.02 -2.89 -20.77
CA GLY A 59 20.57 -2.79 -19.38
C GLY A 59 21.35 -1.77 -18.54
N ASN A 60 22.22 -0.96 -19.15
CA ASN A 60 22.94 0.09 -18.44
C ASN A 60 22.03 1.32 -18.20
N PRO A 61 22.19 2.04 -17.08
CA PRO A 61 21.49 3.30 -16.88
C PRO A 61 21.86 4.33 -17.94
N VAL A 62 20.86 5.00 -18.51
CA VAL A 62 21.05 6.14 -19.41
C VAL A 62 21.02 7.41 -18.59
N THR A 63 22.13 8.15 -18.58
CA THR A 63 22.30 9.36 -17.77
C THR A 63 22.35 10.62 -18.64
N GLY A 64 22.09 11.78 -18.03
CA GLY A 64 22.23 13.10 -18.67
C GLY A 64 21.05 13.50 -19.56
N LEU A 65 19.90 12.82 -19.45
CA LEU A 65 18.70 13.21 -20.17
C LEU A 65 18.11 14.50 -19.60
N THR A 66 17.57 15.32 -20.49
CA THR A 66 16.90 16.58 -20.19
C THR A 66 15.39 16.39 -20.23
N LYS A 67 14.62 17.37 -19.72
CA LYS A 67 13.14 17.31 -19.76
C LYS A 67 12.60 17.14 -21.19
N ASP A 68 13.33 17.66 -22.18
CA ASP A 68 12.94 17.63 -23.59
C ASP A 68 13.14 16.26 -24.22
N ASP A 69 13.83 15.32 -23.55
CA ASP A 69 13.97 13.94 -23.99
C ASP A 69 12.76 13.07 -23.62
N PHE A 70 11.84 13.59 -22.82
CA PHE A 70 10.70 12.85 -22.28
C PHE A 70 9.36 13.36 -22.80
N GLU A 71 8.40 12.44 -22.87
CA GLU A 71 6.98 12.72 -23.10
C GLU A 71 6.17 12.08 -21.96
N LEU A 72 5.41 12.88 -21.22
CA LEU A 72 4.53 12.42 -20.14
C LEU A 72 3.07 12.53 -20.58
N PHE A 73 2.30 11.47 -20.37
CA PHE A 73 0.87 11.40 -20.64
C PHE A 73 0.09 11.02 -19.38
N GLU A 74 -0.93 11.81 -19.06
CA GLU A 74 -1.94 11.53 -18.04
C GLU A 74 -3.25 11.20 -18.74
N ASP A 75 -3.77 10.00 -18.54
CA ASP A 75 -5.00 9.49 -19.19
C ASP A 75 -5.00 9.67 -20.71
N GLY A 76 -3.84 9.42 -21.32
CA GLY A 76 -3.61 9.55 -22.76
C GLY A 76 -3.38 10.99 -23.25
N LYS A 77 -3.47 11.99 -22.37
CA LYS A 77 -3.27 13.41 -22.72
C LYS A 77 -1.88 13.87 -22.28
N GLN A 78 -1.12 14.42 -23.22
CA GLN A 78 0.24 14.91 -22.95
C GLN A 78 0.23 16.02 -21.90
N GLN A 79 1.12 15.93 -20.91
CA GLN A 79 1.31 16.94 -19.87
C GLN A 79 2.70 17.58 -19.98
N PRO A 80 2.82 18.89 -19.72
CA PRO A 80 4.11 19.55 -19.67
C PRO A 80 4.90 19.12 -18.44
N ILE A 81 6.16 18.74 -18.64
CA ILE A 81 7.11 18.47 -17.57
C ILE A 81 7.62 19.82 -17.04
N THR A 82 7.36 20.11 -15.77
CA THR A 82 7.70 21.39 -15.14
C THR A 82 9.12 21.43 -14.60
N ASN A 83 9.62 20.29 -14.13
CA ASN A 83 10.96 20.14 -13.56
C ASN A 83 11.45 18.70 -13.75
N LEU A 84 12.76 18.51 -13.78
CA LEU A 84 13.38 17.20 -13.88
C LEU A 84 14.63 17.20 -12.99
N TYR A 85 14.74 16.19 -12.15
CA TYR A 85 15.94 15.89 -11.37
C TYR A 85 16.51 14.56 -11.81
N GLU A 86 17.82 14.45 -11.88
CA GLU A 86 18.49 13.18 -12.09
C GLU A 86 19.14 12.72 -10.80
N VAL A 87 18.93 11.46 -10.44
CA VAL A 87 19.56 10.85 -9.28
C VAL A 87 20.67 9.94 -9.76
N ARG A 88 21.87 10.12 -9.22
CA ARG A 88 23.05 9.29 -9.50
C ARG A 88 23.78 8.97 -8.20
N ARG A 89 24.23 7.72 -8.06
CA ARG A 89 25.01 7.26 -6.89
C ARG A 89 26.22 8.14 -6.58
N ASN A 90 26.91 8.64 -7.62
CA ASN A 90 28.18 9.37 -7.51
C ASN A 90 28.10 10.77 -8.12
N ALA A 91 27.20 11.62 -7.61
CA ALA A 91 27.16 13.04 -7.98
C ALA A 91 28.45 13.79 -7.60
N ASP A 92 29.18 13.28 -6.60
CA ASP A 92 30.34 13.96 -6.00
C ASP A 92 31.67 13.78 -6.76
N VAL A 93 31.69 13.24 -7.99
CA VAL A 93 32.95 13.00 -8.74
C VAL A 93 33.04 13.73 -10.08
N ILE A 94 32.20 14.74 -10.36
CA ILE A 94 32.45 15.66 -11.47
C ILE A 94 32.34 17.10 -10.98
N ALA A 95 33.30 17.51 -10.16
CA ALA A 95 33.77 18.88 -10.26
C ALA A 95 34.33 19.05 -11.68
N PRO A 96 33.96 20.10 -12.44
CA PRO A 96 34.59 20.37 -13.72
C PRO A 96 36.10 20.47 -13.47
N GLN A 97 36.88 19.51 -13.96
CA GLN A 97 38.29 19.81 -14.21
C GLN A 97 38.28 21.00 -15.15
N ALA A 98 38.87 22.10 -14.72
CA ALA A 98 39.13 23.25 -15.56
C ALA A 98 39.94 22.76 -16.78
N THR A 99 39.23 22.48 -17.87
CA THR A 99 39.82 22.22 -19.17
C THR A 99 40.45 23.51 -19.69
N ARG A 100 41.54 23.33 -20.43
CA ARG A 100 42.44 24.35 -20.97
C ARG A 100 41.70 25.53 -21.62
N PRO A 101 42.34 26.73 -21.69
CA PRO A 101 41.69 27.97 -22.13
C PRO A 101 41.23 28.07 -23.60
N ASP A 102 41.28 27.03 -24.43
CA ASP A 102 41.21 27.19 -25.90
C ASP A 102 40.15 26.37 -26.66
N GLU A 103 39.09 25.91 -26.00
CA GLU A 103 37.94 25.37 -26.74
C GLU A 103 36.68 26.23 -26.54
N THR A 104 36.24 26.84 -27.65
CA THR A 104 34.95 27.51 -27.79
C THR A 104 33.83 26.61 -27.25
N PRO A 105 32.98 27.07 -26.31
CA PRO A 105 31.96 26.23 -25.73
C PRO A 105 30.90 25.88 -26.79
N SER A 106 30.87 24.62 -27.21
CA SER A 106 29.64 24.08 -27.80
C SER A 106 28.53 24.21 -26.77
N ALA A 107 27.36 24.70 -27.20
CA ALA A 107 26.18 24.87 -26.35
C ALA A 107 25.75 23.51 -25.78
N VAL A 108 26.26 23.17 -24.60
CA VAL A 108 25.78 22.04 -23.81
C VAL A 108 24.49 22.50 -23.17
N THR A 109 23.36 21.98 -23.65
CA THR A 109 22.08 22.09 -22.95
C THR A 109 22.31 21.67 -21.49
N PRO A 110 21.89 22.46 -20.47
CA PRO A 110 22.17 22.12 -19.09
C PRO A 110 21.57 20.76 -18.75
N ALA A 111 22.44 19.80 -18.38
CA ALA A 111 22.01 18.53 -17.81
C ALA A 111 21.21 18.80 -16.53
N ALA A 112 20.31 17.87 -16.19
CA ALA A 112 19.49 17.97 -15.00
C ALA A 112 20.32 18.17 -13.72
N PRO A 113 19.86 18.97 -12.74
CA PRO A 113 20.47 19.02 -11.42
C PRO A 113 20.50 17.63 -10.78
N VAL A 114 21.62 17.28 -10.15
CA VAL A 114 21.77 16.00 -9.45
C VAL A 114 21.26 16.11 -8.02
N GLU A 115 20.26 15.32 -7.64
CA GLU A 115 19.65 15.33 -6.30
C GLU A 115 20.02 14.03 -5.54
N GLN A 116 20.50 14.15 -4.30
CA GLN A 116 20.64 13.02 -3.39
C GLN A 116 19.41 12.98 -2.47
N ARG A 117 18.42 12.17 -2.83
CA ARG A 117 17.20 12.02 -2.04
C ARG A 117 17.38 10.92 -0.99
N PRO A 118 17.08 11.16 0.29
CA PRO A 118 17.06 10.09 1.29
C PRO A 118 16.06 9.03 0.88
N ARG A 119 16.38 7.76 1.14
CA ARG A 119 15.54 6.63 0.77
C ARG A 119 14.93 5.98 2.00
N LYS A 120 13.67 5.58 1.89
CA LYS A 120 12.95 4.78 2.88
C LYS A 120 12.70 3.41 2.30
N LEU A 121 13.33 2.39 2.88
CA LEU A 121 13.25 1.02 2.41
C LEU A 121 12.45 0.17 3.39
N ILE A 122 11.43 -0.53 2.90
CA ILE A 122 10.75 -1.60 3.64
C ILE A 122 11.17 -2.91 3.02
N LEU A 123 11.82 -3.77 3.81
CA LEU A 123 12.10 -5.15 3.44
C LEU A 123 10.98 -6.01 4.04
N PHE A 124 10.02 -6.42 3.21
CA PHE A 124 8.86 -7.20 3.61
C PHE A 124 9.06 -8.66 3.21
N VAL A 125 9.19 -9.55 4.20
CA VAL A 125 9.46 -10.96 3.99
C VAL A 125 8.27 -11.79 4.45
N ASP A 126 7.64 -12.48 3.50
CA ASP A 126 6.66 -13.52 3.81
C ASP A 126 7.38 -14.75 4.38
N SER A 127 7.47 -14.79 5.71
CA SER A 127 8.04 -15.93 6.44
C SER A 127 7.05 -17.09 6.58
N PHE A 128 5.79 -16.95 6.15
CA PHE A 128 4.86 -18.08 6.11
C PHE A 128 5.22 -19.03 4.97
N SER A 129 5.39 -18.49 3.75
CA SER A 129 5.67 -19.33 2.57
C SER A 129 7.13 -19.80 2.49
N LEU A 130 8.07 -18.99 2.98
CA LEU A 130 9.51 -19.19 2.76
C LEU A 130 10.08 -20.47 3.37
N GLN A 131 10.70 -21.30 2.53
CA GLN A 131 11.33 -22.55 2.90
C GLN A 131 12.62 -22.33 3.70
N PRO A 132 12.91 -23.19 4.69
CA PRO A 132 14.15 -23.10 5.46
C PRO A 132 15.43 -23.11 4.59
N SER A 133 15.43 -23.89 3.51
CA SER A 133 16.54 -24.01 2.55
C SER A 133 16.83 -22.71 1.79
N ARG A 134 15.81 -21.90 1.52
CA ARG A 134 15.92 -20.62 0.81
C ARG A 134 16.23 -19.44 1.70
N LYS A 135 15.87 -19.56 2.98
CA LYS A 135 15.97 -18.47 3.95
C LYS A 135 17.39 -17.97 4.16
N ALA A 136 18.35 -18.84 4.47
CA ALA A 136 19.72 -18.40 4.77
C ALA A 136 20.40 -17.66 3.59
N PRO A 137 20.32 -18.13 2.33
CA PRO A 137 20.82 -17.38 1.17
C PRO A 137 20.19 -15.99 1.00
N ILE A 138 18.87 -15.86 1.21
CA ILE A 138 18.16 -14.57 1.13
C ILE A 138 18.65 -13.62 2.21
N LEU A 139 18.74 -14.08 3.46
CA LEU A 139 19.20 -13.24 4.57
C LEU A 139 20.63 -12.73 4.34
N ALA A 140 21.51 -13.60 3.85
CA ALA A 140 22.88 -13.22 3.51
C ALA A 140 22.93 -12.17 2.37
N ALA A 141 22.05 -12.29 1.37
CA ALA A 141 21.95 -11.31 0.28
C ALA A 141 21.35 -9.98 0.76
N VAL A 142 20.35 -10.01 1.63
CA VAL A 142 19.80 -8.81 2.30
C VAL A 142 20.87 -8.11 3.10
N GLU A 143 21.66 -8.83 3.89
CA GLU A 143 22.75 -8.24 4.67
C GLU A 143 23.77 -7.53 3.76
N ARG A 144 24.22 -8.21 2.70
CA ARG A 144 25.14 -7.61 1.71
C ARG A 144 24.53 -6.41 1.00
N PHE A 145 23.24 -6.44 0.70
CA PHE A 145 22.50 -5.32 0.15
C PHE A 145 22.53 -4.12 1.12
N ILE A 146 22.24 -4.32 2.40
CA ILE A 146 22.32 -3.25 3.41
C ILE A 146 23.74 -2.68 3.51
N ASP A 147 24.76 -3.54 3.54
CA ASP A 147 26.14 -3.09 3.62
C ASP A 147 26.55 -2.25 2.41
N ARG A 148 26.19 -2.70 1.20
CA ARG A 148 26.63 -2.07 -0.06
C ARG A 148 25.75 -0.91 -0.51
N GLN A 149 24.44 -0.99 -0.30
CA GLN A 149 23.48 -0.07 -0.93
C GLN A 149 22.96 1.00 0.02
N MET A 150 22.80 0.72 1.32
CA MET A 150 22.25 1.69 2.26
C MET A 150 23.28 2.79 2.58
N LYS A 151 22.89 4.05 2.35
CA LYS A 151 23.66 5.27 2.65
C LYS A 151 23.31 5.82 4.05
N PRO A 152 24.13 6.71 4.64
CA PRO A 152 23.87 7.28 5.97
C PRO A 152 22.50 7.97 6.13
N GLU A 153 22.01 8.60 5.07
CA GLU A 153 20.72 9.30 5.02
C GLU A 153 19.51 8.38 4.74
N ASP A 154 19.76 7.13 4.39
CA ASP A 154 18.70 6.16 4.18
C ASP A 154 18.19 5.60 5.50
N GLN A 155 16.94 5.15 5.51
CA GLN A 155 16.41 4.33 6.58
C GLN A 155 15.77 3.06 6.05
N ALA A 156 16.02 1.95 6.74
CA ALA A 156 15.44 0.66 6.43
C ALA A 156 14.56 0.17 7.58
N MET A 157 13.45 -0.47 7.23
CA MET A 157 12.57 -1.23 8.11
C MET A 157 12.55 -2.68 7.64
N LEU A 158 12.64 -3.63 8.58
CA LEU A 158 12.52 -5.06 8.29
C LEU A 158 11.22 -5.60 8.88
N VAL A 159 10.41 -6.20 8.02
CA VAL A 159 9.09 -6.74 8.35
C VAL A 159 9.06 -8.23 8.01
N SER A 160 8.66 -9.03 8.99
CA SER A 160 8.28 -10.42 8.79
C SER A 160 6.77 -10.52 8.78
N TRP A 161 6.21 -11.19 7.78
CA TRP A 161 4.79 -11.55 7.75
C TRP A 161 4.64 -13.06 7.93
N ARG A 162 3.63 -13.49 8.70
CA ARG A 162 3.25 -14.90 8.81
C ARG A 162 1.74 -15.10 8.67
N LEU A 163 1.00 -14.64 9.67
CA LEU A 163 -0.46 -14.49 9.63
C LEU A 163 -0.85 -13.06 10.07
N SER A 164 0.15 -12.25 10.35
CA SER A 164 0.09 -10.86 10.76
C SER A 164 1.48 -10.25 10.58
N VAL A 165 1.51 -8.92 10.54
CA VAL A 165 2.76 -8.14 10.49
C VAL A 165 3.53 -8.23 11.80
N SER A 166 4.82 -8.52 11.70
CA SER A 166 5.80 -8.34 12.77
C SER A 166 6.93 -7.43 12.28
N VAL A 167 7.04 -6.24 12.87
CA VAL A 167 8.16 -5.33 12.61
C VAL A 167 9.35 -5.78 13.45
N LEU A 168 10.36 -6.35 12.79
CA LEU A 168 11.57 -6.85 13.45
C LEU A 168 12.59 -5.73 13.68
N THR A 169 12.63 -4.76 12.76
CA THR A 169 13.43 -3.55 12.85
C THR A 169 12.59 -2.36 12.41
N PRO A 170 12.25 -1.41 13.29
CA PRO A 170 11.66 -0.12 12.90
C PRO A 170 12.60 0.67 11.98
N PHE A 171 12.09 1.72 11.33
CA PHE A 171 12.94 2.59 10.49
C PHE A 171 14.16 3.11 11.25
N THR A 172 15.34 2.77 10.73
CA THR A 172 16.62 3.19 11.29
C THR A 172 17.63 3.42 10.17
N SER A 173 18.56 4.36 10.39
CA SER A 173 19.76 4.52 9.55
C SER A 173 20.93 3.66 10.04
N ASP A 174 20.81 3.03 11.20
CA ASP A 174 21.84 2.17 11.78
C ASP A 174 21.79 0.76 11.18
N LYS A 175 22.81 0.43 10.37
CA LYS A 175 22.97 -0.88 9.76
C LYS A 175 23.05 -2.02 10.78
N ALA A 176 23.65 -1.81 11.95
CA ALA A 176 23.76 -2.85 12.97
C ALA A 176 22.38 -3.25 13.52
N VAL A 177 21.48 -2.29 13.70
CA VAL A 177 20.09 -2.55 14.12
C VAL A 177 19.32 -3.33 13.04
N VAL A 178 19.56 -3.05 11.76
CA VAL A 178 18.97 -3.82 10.65
C VAL A 178 19.52 -5.26 10.65
N LYS A 179 20.82 -5.45 10.84
CA LYS A 179 21.45 -6.78 10.91
C LYS A 179 20.91 -7.62 12.06
N ASN A 180 20.70 -7.04 13.24
CA ASN A 180 20.03 -7.72 14.35
C ASN A 180 18.60 -8.19 13.97
N GLY A 181 17.89 -7.38 13.19
CA GLY A 181 16.60 -7.77 12.61
C GLY A 181 16.70 -8.94 11.64
N ILE A 182 17.73 -8.98 10.79
CA ILE A 182 17.98 -10.09 9.85
C ILE A 182 18.25 -11.38 10.63
N GLU A 183 19.00 -11.33 11.73
CA GLU A 183 19.19 -12.49 12.62
C GLU A 183 17.87 -12.94 13.26
N ALA A 184 17.06 -11.99 13.75
CA ALA A 184 15.75 -12.29 14.32
C ALA A 184 14.82 -12.92 13.27
N LEU A 185 14.87 -12.42 12.02
CA LEU A 185 14.16 -12.99 10.89
C LEU A 185 14.62 -14.43 10.65
N GLY A 186 15.93 -14.73 10.74
CA GLY A 186 16.47 -16.09 10.69
C GLY A 186 15.79 -17.08 11.62
N ARG A 187 15.39 -16.63 12.82
CA ARG A 187 14.73 -17.45 13.84
C ARG A 187 13.23 -17.66 13.65
N THR A 188 12.58 -16.98 12.69
CA THR A 188 11.15 -17.18 12.41
C THR A 188 10.89 -18.58 11.83
N VAL A 189 9.75 -19.18 12.19
CA VAL A 189 9.36 -20.51 11.69
C VAL A 189 8.47 -20.35 10.46
N ARG A 190 8.56 -21.26 9.49
CA ARG A 190 7.65 -21.33 8.33
C ARG A 190 6.21 -21.63 8.78
N GLY A 191 5.22 -21.42 7.91
CA GLY A 191 3.92 -22.08 8.02
C GLY A 191 4.02 -23.61 7.87
N PRO A 192 2.96 -24.36 8.24
CA PRO A 192 2.87 -25.79 7.95
C PRO A 192 2.93 -26.07 6.43
N ASP A 193 3.47 -27.22 6.05
CA ASP A 193 3.47 -27.67 4.65
C ASP A 193 2.13 -28.33 4.29
N GLU A 194 1.15 -27.48 4.05
CA GLU A 194 -0.23 -27.88 3.74
C GLU A 194 -0.33 -28.60 2.39
N VAL A 195 0.51 -28.24 1.42
CA VAL A 195 0.48 -28.82 0.07
C VAL A 195 0.92 -30.27 0.10
N SER A 196 2.07 -30.58 0.72
CA SER A 196 2.55 -31.97 0.79
C SER A 196 1.57 -32.86 1.55
N LYS A 197 0.98 -32.36 2.64
CA LYS A 197 -0.07 -33.08 3.38
C LYS A 197 -1.29 -33.35 2.50
N LEU A 198 -1.79 -32.33 1.80
CA LEU A 198 -2.95 -32.45 0.91
C LEU A 198 -2.68 -33.48 -0.20
N LYS A 199 -1.48 -33.49 -0.79
CA LYS A 199 -1.10 -34.48 -1.79
C LYS A 199 -1.10 -35.90 -1.22
N ALA A 200 -0.60 -36.10 0.00
CA ALA A 200 -0.64 -37.38 0.69
C ALA A 200 -2.08 -37.84 0.97
N ASP A 201 -2.97 -36.95 1.41
CA ASP A 201 -4.39 -37.25 1.63
C ASP A 201 -5.08 -37.66 0.31
N ILE A 202 -4.75 -37.01 -0.82
CA ILE A 202 -5.26 -37.37 -2.15
C ILE A 202 -4.76 -38.76 -2.58
N GLN A 203 -3.48 -39.06 -2.38
CA GLN A 203 -2.92 -40.38 -2.70
C GLN A 203 -3.56 -41.48 -1.85
N GLU A 204 -3.85 -41.20 -0.58
CA GLU A 204 -4.56 -42.11 0.29
C GLU A 204 -6.00 -42.38 -0.20
N LEU A 205 -6.72 -41.36 -0.68
CA LEU A 205 -8.04 -41.55 -1.30
C LEU A 205 -7.98 -42.44 -2.55
N ILE A 206 -6.96 -42.26 -3.40
CA ILE A 206 -6.72 -43.12 -4.57
C ILE A 206 -6.47 -44.56 -4.12
N ARG A 207 -5.60 -44.75 -3.12
CA ARG A 207 -5.28 -46.08 -2.57
C ARG A 207 -6.51 -46.78 -2.00
N ILE A 208 -7.34 -46.07 -1.23
CA ILE A 208 -8.59 -46.60 -0.68
C ILE A 208 -9.51 -47.08 -1.81
N ALA A 209 -9.71 -46.25 -2.85
CA ALA A 209 -10.56 -46.60 -3.98
C ALA A 209 -10.02 -47.77 -4.81
N LEU A 210 -8.70 -47.96 -4.88
CA LEU A 210 -8.08 -49.14 -5.51
C LEU A 210 -8.24 -50.42 -4.70
N THR A 211 -8.18 -50.33 -3.37
CA THR A 211 -8.28 -51.51 -2.47
C THR A 211 -9.72 -51.98 -2.22
N GLY A 212 -10.72 -51.15 -2.48
CA GLY A 212 -12.14 -51.53 -2.44
C GLY A 212 -12.79 -51.57 -1.06
N THR A 213 -12.12 -51.10 0.01
CA THR A 213 -12.64 -51.15 1.38
C THR A 213 -12.52 -49.80 2.12
N PRO A 214 -13.63 -49.20 2.62
CA PRO A 214 -15.05 -49.46 2.33
C PRO A 214 -15.55 -48.63 1.13
N MET A 215 -16.28 -49.29 0.21
CA MET A 215 -17.14 -48.75 -0.87
C MET A 215 -16.86 -47.30 -1.34
N MET A 216 -15.65 -46.98 -1.77
CA MET A 216 -15.36 -45.71 -2.43
C MET A 216 -14.98 -45.98 -3.88
N SER A 217 -15.82 -45.53 -4.82
CA SER A 217 -15.49 -45.54 -6.23
C SER A 217 -14.40 -44.52 -6.56
N MET A 218 -13.69 -44.71 -7.68
CA MET A 218 -12.72 -43.70 -8.17
C MET A 218 -13.36 -42.33 -8.42
N GLY A 219 -14.63 -42.29 -8.83
CA GLY A 219 -15.38 -41.05 -8.98
C GLY A 219 -15.60 -40.33 -7.65
N GLU A 220 -15.96 -41.07 -6.59
CA GLU A 220 -16.11 -40.51 -5.24
C GLU A 220 -14.78 -40.07 -4.64
N ALA A 221 -13.71 -40.84 -4.83
CA ALA A 221 -12.36 -40.44 -4.40
C ALA A 221 -11.91 -39.13 -5.09
N ARG A 222 -12.20 -38.99 -6.39
CA ARG A 222 -11.92 -37.74 -7.12
C ARG A 222 -12.74 -36.58 -6.57
N ALA A 223 -14.05 -36.78 -6.36
CA ALA A 223 -14.92 -35.74 -5.82
C ALA A 223 -14.46 -35.26 -4.43
N ARG A 224 -14.06 -36.18 -3.55
CA ARG A 224 -13.48 -35.85 -2.24
C ARG A 224 -12.14 -35.13 -2.36
N SER A 225 -11.29 -35.54 -3.29
CA SER A 225 -10.00 -34.88 -3.57
C SER A 225 -10.22 -33.42 -4.00
N LEU A 226 -11.19 -33.17 -4.89
CA LEU A 226 -11.55 -31.82 -5.31
C LEU A 226 -12.10 -30.98 -4.14
N GLN A 227 -12.90 -31.55 -3.24
CA GLN A 227 -13.36 -30.86 -2.04
C GLN A 227 -12.22 -30.46 -1.10
N LEU A 228 -11.18 -31.30 -0.97
CA LEU A 228 -9.98 -30.95 -0.20
C LEU A 228 -9.21 -29.80 -0.86
N VAL A 229 -9.09 -29.80 -2.19
CA VAL A 229 -8.50 -28.69 -2.95
C VAL A 229 -9.31 -27.40 -2.79
N ASP A 230 -10.65 -27.47 -2.87
CA ASP A 230 -11.53 -26.31 -2.65
C ASP A 230 -11.31 -25.68 -1.27
N ALA A 231 -11.24 -26.52 -0.23
CA ALA A 231 -11.01 -26.06 1.14
C ALA A 231 -9.62 -25.42 1.31
N TYR A 232 -8.59 -26.02 0.72
CA TYR A 232 -7.25 -25.44 0.70
C TYR A 232 -7.21 -24.10 -0.05
N ALA A 233 -7.79 -24.05 -1.26
CA ALA A 233 -7.82 -22.85 -2.10
C ALA A 233 -8.53 -21.69 -1.40
N ALA A 234 -9.65 -21.94 -0.72
CA ALA A 234 -10.36 -20.92 0.07
C ALA A 234 -9.54 -20.42 1.27
N GLY A 235 -8.84 -21.33 1.97
CA GLY A 235 -7.94 -20.96 3.06
C GLY A 235 -6.74 -20.14 2.60
N LEU A 236 -6.15 -20.52 1.46
CA LEU A 236 -5.07 -19.78 0.82
C LEU A 236 -5.54 -18.40 0.36
N GLU A 237 -6.71 -18.30 -0.28
CA GLU A 237 -7.30 -17.03 -0.72
C GLU A 237 -7.42 -16.03 0.44
N LEU A 238 -8.01 -16.44 1.57
CA LEU A 238 -8.14 -15.57 2.75
C LEU A 238 -6.78 -15.13 3.29
N ARG A 239 -5.83 -16.06 3.39
CA ARG A 239 -4.48 -15.79 3.89
C ARG A 239 -3.73 -14.79 3.01
N GLU A 240 -3.78 -14.96 1.69
CA GLU A 240 -3.10 -14.08 0.75
C GLU A 240 -3.80 -12.71 0.65
N GLN A 241 -5.12 -12.64 0.87
CA GLN A 241 -5.81 -11.36 1.04
C GLN A 241 -5.29 -10.61 2.27
N ASP A 242 -5.11 -11.30 3.40
CA ASP A 242 -4.53 -10.69 4.61
C ASP A 242 -3.09 -10.21 4.38
N LEU A 243 -2.25 -11.02 3.71
CA LEU A 243 -0.89 -10.63 3.30
C LEU A 243 -0.92 -9.35 2.47
N LEU A 244 -1.74 -9.30 1.42
CA LEU A 244 -1.83 -8.15 0.53
C LEU A 244 -2.36 -6.90 1.24
N ASN A 245 -3.37 -7.04 2.10
CA ASN A 245 -3.89 -5.95 2.91
C ASN A 245 -2.81 -5.38 3.84
N ASP A 246 -2.05 -6.25 4.49
CA ASP A 246 -0.95 -5.85 5.36
C ASP A 246 0.23 -5.23 4.59
N LEU A 247 0.54 -5.74 3.40
CA LEU A 247 1.49 -5.12 2.46
C LEU A 247 1.07 -3.68 2.11
N GLY A 248 -0.22 -3.48 1.80
CA GLY A 248 -0.80 -2.16 1.52
C GLY A 248 -0.77 -1.22 2.72
N ARG A 249 -0.98 -1.74 3.94
CA ARG A 249 -0.83 -0.97 5.20
C ARG A 249 0.63 -0.58 5.45
N MET A 250 1.59 -1.46 5.15
CA MET A 250 3.01 -1.12 5.25
C MET A 250 3.40 -0.05 4.24
N ALA A 251 2.89 -0.11 3.00
CA ALA A 251 3.09 0.96 2.02
C ALA A 251 2.50 2.30 2.50
N ALA A 252 1.35 2.28 3.19
CA ALA A 252 0.73 3.48 3.77
C ALA A 252 1.58 4.17 4.86
N THR A 253 2.48 3.44 5.55
CA THR A 253 3.43 4.06 6.50
C THR A 253 4.38 5.06 5.83
N LEU A 254 4.58 4.91 4.51
CA LEU A 254 5.41 5.79 3.68
C LEU A 254 4.62 6.93 3.03
N ALA A 255 3.31 7.01 3.21
CA ALA A 255 2.51 8.10 2.66
C ALA A 255 2.98 9.46 3.21
N GLY A 256 3.10 10.46 2.35
CA GLY A 256 3.58 11.80 2.72
C GLY A 256 5.04 11.88 3.18
N VAL A 257 5.76 10.76 3.24
CA VAL A 257 7.20 10.77 3.53
C VAL A 257 7.95 11.25 2.29
N GLU A 258 8.86 12.21 2.50
CA GLU A 258 9.73 12.76 1.47
C GLU A 258 10.80 11.76 1.03
N GLY A 259 11.34 11.98 -0.17
CA GLY A 259 12.38 11.14 -0.74
C GLY A 259 11.86 9.89 -1.44
N LYS A 260 12.79 8.98 -1.75
CA LYS A 260 12.49 7.75 -2.51
C LYS A 260 11.92 6.69 -1.58
N LYS A 261 10.74 6.18 -1.92
CA LYS A 261 10.03 5.18 -1.12
C LYS A 261 10.06 3.83 -1.83
N VAL A 262 10.55 2.82 -1.13
CA VAL A 262 10.80 1.50 -1.68
C VAL A 262 10.24 0.45 -0.75
N LEU A 263 9.55 -0.52 -1.32
CA LEU A 263 9.19 -1.74 -0.62
C LEU A 263 9.73 -2.92 -1.44
N VAL A 264 10.46 -3.82 -0.80
CA VAL A 264 10.92 -5.07 -1.39
C VAL A 264 10.12 -6.20 -0.76
N PHE A 265 9.23 -6.81 -1.54
CA PHE A 265 8.49 -8.00 -1.14
C PHE A 265 9.28 -9.26 -1.53
N THR A 266 9.49 -10.16 -0.57
CA THR A 266 10.13 -11.46 -0.81
C THR A 266 9.23 -12.57 -0.27
N GLY A 267 8.86 -13.53 -1.12
CA GLY A 267 8.01 -14.66 -0.77
C GLY A 267 8.07 -15.75 -1.85
N GLU A 268 7.50 -16.92 -1.57
CA GLU A 268 7.49 -18.05 -2.52
C GLU A 268 6.14 -18.23 -3.23
N ASN A 269 5.06 -17.83 -2.58
CA ASN A 269 3.71 -18.12 -3.04
C ASN A 269 2.84 -16.87 -2.94
N LEU A 270 2.28 -16.45 -4.06
CA LEU A 270 1.26 -15.40 -4.12
C LEU A 270 0.43 -15.60 -5.40
N PRO A 271 -0.46 -16.60 -5.43
CA PRO A 271 -1.18 -16.96 -6.66
C PRO A 271 -2.27 -15.96 -7.01
N GLU A 272 -2.42 -15.66 -8.29
CA GLU A 272 -3.60 -14.96 -8.84
C GLU A 272 -4.87 -15.85 -8.79
N HIS A 273 -4.66 -17.16 -8.88
CA HIS A 273 -5.68 -18.22 -8.87
C HIS A 273 -5.37 -19.25 -7.77
N PRO A 274 -5.82 -19.07 -6.53
CA PRO A 274 -5.52 -19.97 -5.43
C PRO A 274 -5.85 -21.45 -5.75
N GLY A 275 -4.87 -22.34 -5.59
CA GLY A 275 -5.02 -23.79 -5.77
C GLY A 275 -5.07 -24.31 -7.21
N ALA A 276 -4.90 -23.45 -8.23
CA ALA A 276 -4.99 -23.85 -9.65
C ALA A 276 -4.08 -25.05 -10.00
N GLU A 277 -2.85 -25.05 -9.49
CA GLU A 277 -1.89 -26.15 -9.64
C GLU A 277 -2.39 -27.46 -9.02
N LEU A 278 -3.15 -27.42 -7.93
CA LEU A 278 -3.67 -28.60 -7.25
C LEU A 278 -4.86 -29.23 -7.98
N TYR A 279 -5.70 -28.44 -8.64
CA TYR A 279 -6.73 -28.99 -9.54
C TYR A 279 -6.09 -29.77 -10.70
N ARG A 280 -4.97 -29.26 -11.24
CA ARG A 280 -4.20 -29.98 -12.26
C ARG A 280 -3.62 -31.28 -11.71
N TYR A 281 -3.01 -31.21 -10.53
CA TYR A 281 -2.48 -32.40 -9.84
C TYR A 281 -3.57 -33.47 -9.66
N VAL A 282 -4.74 -33.14 -9.13
CA VAL A 282 -5.85 -34.10 -8.98
C VAL A 282 -6.23 -34.71 -10.33
N ASN A 283 -6.37 -33.92 -11.39
CA ASN A 283 -6.70 -34.51 -12.70
C ASN A 283 -5.62 -35.44 -13.22
N ALA A 284 -4.35 -35.08 -13.10
CA ALA A 284 -3.24 -35.91 -13.53
C ALA A 284 -3.22 -37.26 -12.78
N GLN A 285 -3.46 -37.24 -11.46
CA GLN A 285 -3.46 -38.46 -10.64
C GLN A 285 -4.66 -39.37 -10.91
N PHE A 286 -5.83 -38.84 -11.25
CA PHE A 286 -7.02 -39.64 -11.51
C PHE A 286 -7.19 -40.07 -12.98
N ALA A 287 -6.50 -39.42 -13.92
CA ALA A 287 -6.60 -39.71 -15.37
C ALA A 287 -6.36 -41.18 -15.75
N PRO A 288 -5.39 -41.92 -15.15
CA PRO A 288 -5.18 -43.35 -15.47
C PRO A 288 -6.39 -44.25 -15.17
N TYR A 289 -7.29 -43.83 -14.29
CA TYR A 289 -8.36 -44.67 -13.74
C TYR A 289 -9.76 -44.34 -14.27
N LEU A 290 -9.95 -43.16 -14.85
CA LEU A 290 -11.26 -42.66 -15.29
C LEU A 290 -11.47 -42.69 -16.82
N GLY A 291 -10.45 -43.13 -17.59
CA GLY A 291 -10.52 -43.34 -19.04
C GLY A 291 -10.38 -42.05 -19.88
N ARG A 292 -10.09 -42.20 -21.19
CA ARG A 292 -9.77 -41.08 -22.11
C ARG A 292 -10.84 -39.97 -22.24
N ASN A 293 -12.08 -40.19 -21.80
CA ASN A 293 -13.17 -39.21 -21.86
C ASN A 293 -13.34 -38.38 -20.58
N SER A 294 -12.59 -38.66 -19.50
CA SER A 294 -12.45 -37.72 -18.40
C SER A 294 -11.44 -36.66 -18.83
N ASN A 295 -11.93 -35.59 -19.47
CA ASN A 295 -11.10 -34.46 -19.90
C ASN A 295 -10.16 -34.05 -18.75
N PRO A 296 -8.84 -33.91 -18.99
CA PRO A 296 -8.04 -33.08 -18.09
C PRO A 296 -8.74 -31.73 -18.05
N LEU A 297 -9.06 -31.19 -16.86
CA LEU A 297 -9.71 -29.88 -16.79
C LEU A 297 -8.90 -28.93 -17.67
N ASP A 298 -9.58 -28.34 -18.66
CA ASP A 298 -8.97 -27.30 -19.46
C ASP A 298 -8.48 -26.21 -18.49
N MET A 299 -7.36 -25.56 -18.78
CA MET A 299 -6.96 -24.37 -18.02
C MET A 299 -8.11 -23.37 -17.93
N GLN A 300 -8.98 -23.32 -18.94
CA GLN A 300 -10.19 -22.52 -18.92
C GLN A 300 -11.23 -22.97 -17.89
N GLU A 301 -11.35 -24.27 -17.59
CA GLU A 301 -12.22 -24.80 -16.53
C GLU A 301 -11.61 -24.62 -15.14
N VAL A 302 -10.29 -24.79 -14.99
CA VAL A 302 -9.58 -24.49 -13.73
C VAL A 302 -9.69 -23.00 -13.42
N MET A 303 -9.37 -22.13 -14.38
CA MET A 303 -9.50 -20.68 -14.23
C MET A 303 -10.96 -20.25 -14.07
N GLY A 304 -11.92 -20.94 -14.69
CA GLY A 304 -13.35 -20.74 -14.47
C GLY A 304 -13.81 -21.11 -13.06
N THR A 305 -13.22 -22.13 -12.47
CA THR A 305 -13.52 -22.62 -11.10
C THR A 305 -12.87 -21.74 -10.04
N THR A 306 -11.58 -21.42 -10.21
CA THR A 306 -10.86 -20.54 -9.28
C THR A 306 -11.26 -19.08 -9.43
N GLY A 307 -11.70 -18.65 -10.62
CA GLY A 307 -11.99 -17.26 -10.96
C GLY A 307 -10.74 -16.36 -10.90
N ASN A 308 -10.92 -15.05 -11.08
CA ASN A 308 -9.87 -14.02 -10.92
C ASN A 308 -9.92 -13.40 -9.51
N ARG A 309 -10.04 -14.24 -8.47
CA ARG A 309 -10.39 -13.78 -7.11
C ARG A 309 -9.35 -12.84 -6.51
N MET A 310 -8.06 -13.08 -6.79
CA MET A 310 -6.98 -12.27 -6.23
C MET A 310 -6.61 -11.06 -7.09
N GLN A 311 -6.94 -11.08 -8.39
CA GLN A 311 -6.50 -10.07 -9.36
C GLN A 311 -6.89 -8.64 -8.95
N GLN A 312 -8.12 -8.46 -8.47
CA GLN A 312 -8.60 -7.15 -8.03
C GLN A 312 -7.86 -6.68 -6.77
N THR A 313 -7.67 -7.55 -5.77
CA THR A 313 -6.95 -7.23 -4.53
C THR A 313 -5.49 -6.88 -4.81
N ILE A 314 -4.81 -7.67 -5.64
CA ILE A 314 -3.43 -7.44 -6.10
C ILE A 314 -3.32 -6.06 -6.76
N THR A 315 -4.22 -5.77 -7.71
CA THR A 315 -4.24 -4.50 -8.44
C THR A 315 -4.52 -3.32 -7.51
N ASN A 316 -5.46 -3.46 -6.58
CA ASN A 316 -5.82 -2.41 -5.62
C ASN A 316 -4.66 -2.06 -4.70
N VAL A 317 -3.97 -3.06 -4.13
CA VAL A 317 -2.81 -2.85 -3.26
C VAL A 317 -1.66 -2.20 -4.02
N ALA A 318 -1.41 -2.63 -5.26
CA ALA A 318 -0.38 -2.02 -6.10
C ALA A 318 -0.71 -0.55 -6.45
N ASN A 319 -1.96 -0.26 -6.84
CA ASN A 319 -2.43 1.11 -7.10
C ASN A 319 -2.34 1.99 -5.85
N GLN A 320 -2.70 1.45 -4.69
CA GLN A 320 -2.59 2.14 -3.40
C GLN A 320 -1.14 2.43 -3.04
N ALA A 321 -0.22 1.48 -3.21
CA ALA A 321 1.21 1.73 -2.99
C ALA A 321 1.75 2.79 -3.96
N GLY A 322 1.37 2.70 -5.25
CA GLY A 322 1.71 3.70 -6.27
C GLY A 322 1.20 5.09 -5.93
N ALA A 323 0.00 5.21 -5.36
CA ALA A 323 -0.58 6.47 -4.85
C ALA A 323 0.28 7.14 -3.78
N TYR A 324 0.95 6.35 -2.96
CA TYR A 324 1.88 6.84 -1.95
C TYR A 324 3.29 7.09 -2.50
N GLY A 325 3.50 6.89 -3.81
CA GLY A 325 4.81 6.98 -4.45
C GLY A 325 5.78 5.88 -4.01
N VAL A 326 5.26 4.73 -3.57
CA VAL A 326 6.07 3.57 -3.17
C VAL A 326 6.33 2.71 -4.40
N THR A 327 7.60 2.51 -4.75
CA THR A 327 8.02 1.53 -5.75
C THR A 327 8.14 0.16 -5.10
N ILE A 328 7.39 -0.84 -5.57
CA ILE A 328 7.47 -2.21 -5.06
C ILE A 328 8.35 -3.07 -5.99
N TYR A 329 9.39 -3.66 -5.42
CA TYR A 329 10.15 -4.75 -6.05
C TYR A 329 9.66 -6.07 -5.47
N THR A 330 9.49 -7.08 -6.31
CA THR A 330 9.04 -8.41 -5.89
C THR A 330 10.12 -9.44 -6.18
N ILE A 331 10.43 -10.30 -5.22
CA ILE A 331 11.38 -11.39 -5.35
C ILE A 331 10.63 -12.69 -5.10
N ASN A 332 10.51 -13.52 -6.13
CA ASN A 332 10.02 -14.89 -6.00
C ASN A 332 11.17 -15.78 -5.52
N ALA A 333 11.07 -16.24 -4.29
CA ALA A 333 12.06 -17.08 -3.62
C ALA A 333 11.82 -18.58 -3.78
N ALA A 334 10.79 -19.00 -4.53
CA ALA A 334 10.38 -20.39 -4.63
C ALA A 334 11.53 -21.30 -5.08
N ASP A 335 11.63 -22.48 -4.46
CA ASP A 335 12.51 -23.54 -4.93
C ASP A 335 11.83 -24.36 -6.02
N THR A 336 12.20 -24.13 -7.29
CA THR A 336 11.73 -24.98 -8.40
C THR A 336 12.40 -26.35 -8.42
N ASN A 337 13.48 -26.55 -7.65
CA ASN A 337 14.16 -27.85 -7.55
C ASN A 337 13.58 -28.74 -6.44
N SER A 338 12.80 -28.20 -5.50
CA SER A 338 12.20 -29.00 -4.41
C SER A 338 11.13 -29.97 -4.91
N ASP A 339 10.55 -29.72 -6.09
CA ASP A 339 9.60 -30.64 -6.73
C ASP A 339 10.26 -31.98 -7.09
N PHE A 340 11.60 -32.04 -7.21
CA PHE A 340 12.38 -33.23 -7.54
C PHE A 340 12.97 -33.94 -6.30
N SER A 341 12.52 -33.60 -5.09
CA SER A 341 12.98 -34.25 -3.85
C SER A 341 12.48 -35.70 -3.76
N ALA A 342 13.31 -36.60 -3.22
CA ALA A 342 13.01 -38.02 -3.04
C ALA A 342 11.84 -38.30 -2.07
N ASP A 343 11.43 -37.31 -1.28
CA ASP A 343 10.27 -37.39 -0.37
C ASP A 343 8.91 -37.20 -1.10
N ASN A 344 8.93 -36.82 -2.39
CA ASN A 344 7.75 -36.77 -3.25
C ASN A 344 7.59 -38.15 -3.91
N ASP A 345 6.76 -39.03 -3.34
CA ASP A 345 6.43 -40.36 -3.88
C ASP A 345 5.71 -40.33 -5.26
N GLY A 346 5.46 -39.14 -5.81
CA GLY A 346 4.97 -38.92 -7.17
C GLY A 346 6.04 -38.26 -8.05
N ALA A 347 6.17 -38.74 -9.29
CA ALA A 347 7.02 -38.07 -10.28
C ALA A 347 6.59 -36.58 -10.41
N PRO A 348 7.51 -35.61 -10.34
CA PRO A 348 7.17 -34.20 -10.50
C PRO A 348 6.42 -34.00 -11.82
N ASP A 349 5.21 -33.43 -11.75
CA ASP A 349 4.43 -33.05 -12.92
C ASP A 349 4.94 -31.68 -13.40
N PRO A 350 5.69 -31.60 -14.53
CA PRO A 350 6.24 -30.33 -15.02
C PRO A 350 5.14 -29.30 -15.31
N SER A 351 3.92 -29.77 -15.57
CA SER A 351 2.78 -28.93 -15.86
C SER A 351 2.19 -28.30 -14.60
N GLU A 352 2.23 -29.00 -13.45
CA GLU A 352 1.89 -28.45 -12.14
C GLU A 352 2.90 -27.36 -11.73
N SER A 353 4.19 -27.67 -11.78
CA SER A 353 5.27 -26.73 -11.43
C SER A 353 5.22 -25.47 -12.27
N PHE A 354 4.95 -25.61 -13.58
CA PHE A 354 4.77 -24.47 -14.48
C PHE A 354 3.54 -23.63 -14.09
N THR A 355 2.39 -24.26 -13.77
CA THR A 355 1.20 -23.52 -13.34
C THR A 355 1.46 -22.74 -12.06
N ARG A 356 2.06 -23.36 -11.04
CA ARG A 356 2.41 -22.69 -9.78
C ARG A 356 3.31 -21.47 -10.02
N TYR A 357 4.34 -21.65 -10.85
CA TYR A 357 5.25 -20.56 -11.22
C TYR A 357 4.54 -19.43 -11.97
N ALA A 358 3.77 -19.74 -13.02
CA ALA A 358 3.09 -18.75 -13.83
C ALA A 358 2.08 -17.95 -13.00
N ASN A 359 1.33 -18.65 -12.14
CA ASN A 359 0.31 -18.10 -11.26
C ASN A 359 0.88 -17.08 -10.25
N THR A 360 2.01 -17.42 -9.61
CA THR A 360 2.69 -16.49 -8.69
C THR A 360 3.41 -15.37 -9.45
N SER A 361 4.06 -15.69 -10.57
CA SER A 361 4.84 -14.69 -11.33
C SER A 361 3.95 -13.59 -11.91
N ALA A 362 2.72 -13.92 -12.35
CA ALA A 362 1.76 -12.94 -12.85
C ALA A 362 1.37 -11.91 -11.76
N ALA A 363 1.08 -12.37 -10.54
CA ALA A 363 0.76 -11.49 -9.41
C ALA A 363 1.93 -10.57 -9.05
N LEU A 364 3.13 -11.13 -8.88
CA LEU A 364 4.34 -10.38 -8.54
C LEU A 364 4.72 -9.35 -9.61
N GLN A 365 4.54 -9.71 -10.89
CA GLN A 365 4.77 -8.81 -12.01
C GLN A 365 3.74 -7.68 -12.06
N THR A 366 2.47 -7.96 -11.75
CA THR A 366 1.42 -6.94 -11.68
C THR A 366 1.75 -5.88 -10.62
N ILE A 367 2.10 -6.31 -9.41
CA ILE A 367 2.47 -5.40 -8.31
C ILE A 367 3.68 -4.53 -8.69
N ALA A 368 4.74 -5.15 -9.19
CA ALA A 368 5.96 -4.45 -9.56
C ALA A 368 5.73 -3.47 -10.72
N SER A 369 4.99 -3.89 -11.75
CA SER A 369 4.77 -3.06 -12.95
C SER A 369 3.92 -1.83 -12.64
N ILE A 370 2.84 -1.98 -11.87
CA ILE A 370 1.96 -0.86 -11.50
C ILE A 370 2.73 0.21 -10.71
N THR A 371 3.62 -0.22 -9.81
CA THR A 371 4.40 0.66 -8.93
C THR A 371 5.74 1.13 -9.52
N GLY A 372 6.09 0.68 -10.73
CA GLY A 372 7.32 1.04 -11.43
C GLY A 372 8.58 0.28 -10.98
N GLY A 373 8.44 -0.79 -10.21
CA GLY A 373 9.52 -1.68 -9.80
C GLY A 373 9.78 -2.83 -10.77
N VAL A 374 10.48 -3.87 -10.29
CA VAL A 374 10.80 -5.08 -11.07
C VAL A 374 10.36 -6.31 -10.30
N ALA A 375 9.75 -7.26 -11.02
CA ALA A 375 9.55 -8.62 -10.53
C ALA A 375 10.74 -9.48 -10.91
N ILE A 376 11.41 -10.02 -9.90
CA ILE A 376 12.52 -10.94 -10.02
C ILE A 376 11.94 -12.33 -9.76
N ALA A 377 11.57 -13.02 -10.85
CA ALA A 377 10.92 -14.31 -10.80
C ALA A 377 11.95 -15.46 -10.83
N ASN A 378 11.73 -16.51 -10.03
CA ASN A 378 12.48 -17.77 -10.03
C ASN A 378 14.01 -17.60 -10.01
N THR A 379 14.51 -16.80 -9.06
CA THR A 379 15.96 -16.61 -8.89
C THR A 379 16.50 -17.53 -7.79
N THR A 380 17.64 -18.16 -8.07
CA THR A 380 18.48 -18.82 -7.05
C THR A 380 19.65 -17.93 -6.64
N ASN A 381 19.87 -16.82 -7.36
CA ASN A 381 20.91 -15.84 -7.10
C ASN A 381 20.29 -14.56 -6.53
N PHE A 382 20.14 -14.53 -5.20
CA PHE A 382 19.54 -13.40 -4.50
C PHE A 382 20.44 -12.16 -4.52
N ASP A 383 21.77 -12.31 -4.62
CA ASP A 383 22.66 -11.16 -4.79
C ASP A 383 22.34 -10.39 -6.07
N LEU A 384 22.18 -11.09 -7.20
CA LEU A 384 21.81 -10.45 -8.46
C LEU A 384 20.42 -9.78 -8.40
N ALA A 385 19.49 -10.38 -7.63
CA ALA A 385 18.17 -9.81 -7.38
C ALA A 385 18.29 -8.45 -6.69
N PHE A 386 19.01 -8.38 -5.57
CA PHE A 386 19.23 -7.16 -4.82
C PHE A 386 20.13 -6.15 -5.54
N ASP A 387 21.10 -6.59 -6.34
CA ASP A 387 21.92 -5.72 -7.19
C ASP A 387 21.09 -5.05 -8.30
N THR A 388 20.06 -5.74 -8.82
CA THR A 388 19.11 -5.14 -9.76
C THR A 388 18.33 -4.01 -9.10
N ILE A 389 17.86 -4.22 -7.87
CA ILE A 389 17.18 -3.19 -7.07
C ILE A 389 18.16 -2.02 -6.81
N GLY A 390 19.37 -2.32 -6.34
CA GLY A 390 20.41 -1.30 -6.08
C GLY A 390 20.68 -0.41 -7.28
N ARG A 391 20.85 -1.00 -8.47
CA ARG A 391 21.05 -0.24 -9.72
C ARG A 391 19.89 0.71 -10.04
N ASP A 392 18.65 0.35 -9.73
CA ASP A 392 17.48 1.22 -9.93
C ASP A 392 17.41 2.34 -8.90
N LEU A 393 17.87 2.09 -7.67
CA LEU A 393 17.94 3.11 -6.62
C LEU A 393 19.13 4.08 -6.82
N ASP A 394 20.13 3.67 -7.58
CA ASP A 394 21.34 4.43 -7.86
C ASP A 394 21.23 5.34 -9.08
N SER A 395 20.29 5.08 -9.99
CA SER A 395 20.12 5.86 -11.22
C SER A 395 18.69 5.88 -11.72
N TYR A 396 18.04 7.05 -11.62
CA TYR A 396 16.70 7.32 -12.11
C TYR A 396 16.49 8.83 -12.27
N TYR A 397 15.38 9.22 -12.90
CA TYR A 397 14.94 10.61 -13.04
C TYR A 397 13.66 10.83 -12.24
N SER A 398 13.48 12.01 -11.65
CA SER A 398 12.21 12.43 -11.04
C SER A 398 11.61 13.54 -11.89
N LEU A 399 10.51 13.24 -12.58
CA LEU A 399 9.78 14.17 -13.45
C LEU A 399 8.65 14.84 -12.68
N GLY A 400 8.75 16.14 -12.48
CA GLY A 400 7.66 16.94 -11.94
C GLY A 400 6.69 17.40 -13.03
N TYR A 401 5.39 17.26 -12.77
CA TYR A 401 4.35 17.79 -13.63
C TYR A 401 3.15 18.28 -12.80
N LYS A 402 2.28 19.10 -13.42
CA LYS A 402 1.03 19.55 -12.80
C LYS A 402 -0.13 18.68 -13.29
N PRO A 403 -0.77 17.89 -12.40
CA PRO A 403 -1.91 17.07 -12.80
C PRO A 403 -3.11 17.90 -13.24
N ARG A 404 -3.94 17.37 -14.15
CA ARG A 404 -5.07 18.11 -14.74
C ARG A 404 -6.22 18.30 -13.75
N GLU A 405 -6.55 17.25 -13.02
CA GLU A 405 -7.69 17.23 -12.11
C GLU A 405 -7.26 17.36 -10.66
N LYS A 406 -8.06 18.07 -9.87
CA LYS A 406 -7.95 18.11 -8.42
C LYS A 406 -8.83 16.99 -7.87
N GLY A 407 -8.25 15.90 -7.38
CA GLY A 407 -9.02 14.80 -6.81
C GLY A 407 -8.22 13.51 -6.63
N SER A 408 -8.77 12.60 -5.83
CA SER A 408 -8.15 11.31 -5.47
C SER A 408 -8.49 10.18 -6.45
N SER A 409 -8.83 10.51 -7.71
CA SER A 409 -9.08 9.51 -8.76
C SER A 409 -7.77 8.87 -9.24
N THR A 410 -7.82 7.58 -9.56
CA THR A 410 -6.72 6.87 -10.20
C THR A 410 -6.56 7.32 -11.64
N ARG A 411 -5.34 7.69 -12.01
CA ARG A 411 -4.97 8.15 -13.35
C ARG A 411 -3.93 7.24 -13.95
N LYS A 412 -4.01 7.03 -15.26
CA LYS A 412 -3.00 6.30 -16.01
C LYS A 412 -1.84 7.23 -16.35
N ILE A 413 -0.63 6.85 -15.97
CA ILE A 413 0.60 7.56 -16.31
C ILE A 413 1.40 6.74 -17.31
N VAL A 414 1.84 7.42 -18.37
CA VAL A 414 2.77 6.86 -19.34
C VAL A 414 3.88 7.87 -19.55
N VAL A 415 5.13 7.44 -19.33
CA VAL A 415 6.31 8.20 -19.68
C VAL A 415 7.03 7.48 -20.81
N LYS A 416 7.44 8.24 -21.83
CA LYS A 416 8.26 7.77 -22.95
C LYS A 416 9.49 8.64 -23.09
N THR A 417 10.52 8.09 -23.70
CA THR A 417 11.66 8.85 -24.21
C THR A 417 11.51 9.05 -25.71
N LYS A 418 11.99 10.18 -26.24
CA LYS A 418 12.04 10.44 -27.68
C LYS A 418 12.93 9.42 -28.40
N ASN A 419 14.03 9.00 -27.78
CA ASN A 419 14.82 7.89 -28.27
C ASN A 419 14.11 6.55 -27.94
N ARG A 420 13.62 5.88 -28.99
CA ARG A 420 12.91 4.59 -28.89
C ARG A 420 13.81 3.39 -28.61
N ALA A 421 15.14 3.56 -28.63
CA ALA A 421 16.07 2.50 -28.27
C ALA A 421 16.14 2.28 -26.75
N TYR A 422 15.71 3.26 -25.95
CA TYR A 422 15.73 3.17 -24.50
C TYR A 422 14.51 2.42 -23.98
N ARG A 423 14.73 1.67 -22.90
CA ARG A 423 13.69 1.04 -22.09
C ARG A 423 13.37 1.96 -20.92
N VAL A 424 12.11 2.37 -20.84
CA VAL A 424 11.62 3.30 -19.80
C VAL A 424 10.71 2.54 -18.85
N ARG A 425 10.94 2.68 -17.56
CA ARG A 425 10.08 2.13 -16.51
C ARG A 425 9.63 3.24 -15.56
N THR A 426 8.34 3.27 -15.30
CA THR A 426 7.64 4.27 -14.49
C THR A 426 6.46 3.58 -13.81
N PRO A 427 5.94 4.08 -12.68
CA PRO A 427 4.60 3.74 -12.22
C PRO A 427 3.58 3.90 -13.35
N GLN A 428 2.67 2.93 -13.49
CA GLN A 428 1.62 2.94 -14.52
C GLN A 428 0.40 3.74 -14.10
N THR A 429 0.22 3.92 -12.79
CA THR A 429 -0.89 4.66 -12.22
C THR A 429 -0.39 5.68 -11.22
N PHE A 430 -1.12 6.79 -11.12
CA PHE A 430 -0.88 7.82 -10.14
C PHE A 430 -2.22 8.23 -9.51
N ILE A 431 -2.21 8.43 -8.19
CA ILE A 431 -3.34 8.97 -7.46
C ILE A 431 -2.85 10.17 -6.67
N LEU A 432 -3.48 11.32 -6.86
CA LEU A 432 -3.17 12.51 -6.09
C LEU A 432 -3.90 12.45 -4.74
N ARG A 433 -3.29 11.78 -3.74
CA ARG A 433 -3.84 11.71 -2.38
C ARG A 433 -3.82 13.08 -1.71
N SER A 434 -4.95 13.51 -1.15
CA SER A 434 -4.99 14.73 -0.34
C SER A 434 -4.21 14.60 0.95
N THR A 435 -3.74 15.71 1.52
CA THR A 435 -3.10 15.72 2.85
C THR A 435 -3.99 15.06 3.90
N GLU A 436 -5.31 15.26 3.80
CA GLU A 436 -6.28 14.58 4.65
C GLU A 436 -6.30 13.07 4.44
N ASP A 437 -6.35 12.59 3.19
CA ASP A 437 -6.33 11.16 2.88
C ASP A 437 -5.05 10.52 3.41
N GLN A 438 -3.89 11.15 3.14
CA GLN A 438 -2.60 10.69 3.64
C GLN A 438 -2.59 10.61 5.18
N MET A 439 -3.15 11.61 5.87
CA MET A 439 -3.24 11.57 7.33
C MET A 439 -4.15 10.47 7.84
N LYS A 440 -5.28 10.17 7.17
CA LYS A 440 -6.15 9.04 7.50
C LYS A 440 -5.40 7.71 7.33
N ASP A 441 -4.76 7.51 6.18
CA ASP A 441 -4.03 6.28 5.86
C ASP A 441 -2.89 6.02 6.85
N ARG A 442 -2.11 7.07 7.17
CA ARG A 442 -1.02 7.00 8.16
C ARG A 442 -1.54 6.72 9.56
N THR A 443 -2.65 7.36 9.95
CA THR A 443 -3.26 7.10 11.25
C THR A 443 -3.73 5.65 11.39
N ILE A 444 -4.24 5.03 10.32
CA ILE A 444 -4.53 3.59 10.27
C ILE A 444 -3.25 2.76 10.34
N ALA A 445 -2.24 3.08 9.52
CA ALA A 445 -0.98 2.33 9.48
C ALA A 445 -0.27 2.31 10.85
N ASN A 446 -0.38 3.41 11.62
CA ASN A 446 0.19 3.54 12.95
C ASN A 446 -0.43 2.58 14.00
N LEU A 447 -1.59 1.99 13.73
CA LEU A 447 -2.11 0.89 14.56
C LEU A 447 -1.19 -0.34 14.53
N TYR A 448 -0.55 -0.59 13.39
CA TYR A 448 0.19 -1.82 13.12
C TYR A 448 1.69 -1.63 13.35
N ALA A 449 2.26 -0.52 12.87
CA ALA A 449 3.67 -0.18 13.02
C ALA A 449 3.82 1.24 13.55
N GLU A 450 4.74 1.47 14.49
CA GLU A 450 5.00 2.81 15.01
C GLU A 450 5.48 3.75 13.90
N MET A 451 4.84 4.91 13.78
CA MET A 451 5.15 5.88 12.75
C MET A 451 6.18 6.93 13.19
N PRO A 452 7.06 7.38 12.29
CA PRO A 452 7.92 8.52 12.55
C PRO A 452 7.08 9.76 12.93
N SER A 453 7.47 10.43 14.01
CA SER A 453 6.76 11.57 14.58
C SER A 453 7.69 12.78 14.64
N ALA A 454 7.52 13.75 13.73
CA ALA A 454 8.29 14.99 13.74
C ALA A 454 7.77 15.97 14.81
N TRP A 455 6.46 15.94 15.06
CA TRP A 455 5.85 16.60 16.20
C TRP A 455 5.73 15.60 17.36
N PRO A 456 6.36 15.82 18.53
CA PRO A 456 6.18 14.93 19.67
C PRO A 456 4.72 14.89 20.14
N VAL A 457 4.13 13.68 20.16
CA VAL A 457 2.77 13.40 20.61
C VAL A 457 2.80 12.26 21.61
N ALA A 458 2.05 12.38 22.70
CA ALA A 458 1.85 11.32 23.68
C ALA A 458 0.36 11.16 24.01
N ILE A 459 -0.04 9.94 24.34
CA ILE A 459 -1.41 9.60 24.72
C ILE A 459 -1.42 9.24 26.21
N ARG A 460 -2.38 9.81 26.94
CA ARG A 460 -2.70 9.41 28.32
C ARG A 460 -4.16 9.03 28.40
N THR A 461 -4.49 8.07 29.26
CA THR A 461 -5.86 7.60 29.45
C THR A 461 -6.25 7.60 30.91
N ALA A 462 -7.53 7.86 31.17
CA ALA A 462 -8.15 7.54 32.45
C ALA A 462 -8.81 6.15 32.39
N PRO A 463 -9.14 5.53 33.55
CA PRO A 463 -9.81 4.23 33.57
C PRO A 463 -11.09 4.20 32.72
N PRO A 464 -11.35 3.10 31.98
CA PRO A 464 -12.56 2.92 31.19
C PRO A 464 -13.81 2.99 32.07
N LYS A 465 -14.86 3.65 31.58
CA LYS A 465 -16.19 3.64 32.19
C LYS A 465 -17.15 2.88 31.29
N LYS A 466 -17.92 1.97 31.86
CA LYS A 466 -18.93 1.21 31.11
C LYS A 466 -19.97 2.19 30.53
N ASP A 467 -20.19 2.12 29.21
CA ASP A 467 -21.05 3.02 28.44
C ASP A 467 -22.00 2.18 27.56
N GLY A 468 -22.77 1.30 28.21
CA GLY A 468 -23.69 0.36 27.56
C GLY A 468 -23.27 -1.11 27.64
N ARG A 469 -23.95 -1.96 26.87
CA ARG A 469 -23.72 -3.41 26.88
C ARG A 469 -22.46 -3.76 26.07
N GLY A 470 -21.35 -3.99 26.78
CA GLY A 470 -20.07 -4.40 26.19
C GLY A 470 -19.31 -3.26 25.50
N ILE A 471 -19.67 -2.01 25.77
CA ILE A 471 -18.99 -0.80 25.28
C ILE A 471 -18.47 -0.02 26.47
N TYR A 472 -17.25 0.50 26.35
CA TYR A 472 -16.58 1.29 27.37
C TYR A 472 -16.13 2.62 26.76
N ALA A 473 -16.40 3.70 27.50
CA ALA A 473 -15.92 5.04 27.22
C ALA A 473 -14.59 5.27 27.97
N ILE A 474 -13.52 5.56 27.23
CA ILE A 474 -12.19 5.82 27.76
C ILE A 474 -11.87 7.30 27.54
N PRO A 475 -11.74 8.11 28.60
CA PRO A 475 -11.21 9.46 28.49
C PRO A 475 -9.75 9.42 28.06
N VAL A 476 -9.44 10.14 26.99
CA VAL A 476 -8.12 10.21 26.35
C VAL A 476 -7.63 11.66 26.39
N GLN A 477 -6.38 11.84 26.80
CA GLN A 477 -5.65 13.09 26.67
C GLN A 477 -4.54 12.91 25.63
N VAL A 478 -4.55 13.74 24.60
CA VAL A 478 -3.47 13.87 23.62
C VAL A 478 -2.60 15.04 24.04
N VAL A 479 -1.35 14.76 24.39
CA VAL A 479 -0.36 15.74 24.83
C VAL A 479 0.63 15.98 23.70
N MET A 480 0.80 17.24 23.31
CA MET A 480 1.60 17.64 22.14
C MET A 480 2.61 18.72 22.54
N ALA A 481 3.78 18.72 21.91
CA ALA A 481 4.73 19.82 22.07
C ALA A 481 4.13 21.16 21.59
N SER A 482 4.48 22.26 22.23
CA SER A 482 3.92 23.61 22.00
C SER A 482 4.56 24.33 20.80
N THR A 483 4.84 23.58 19.75
CA THR A 483 5.58 24.01 18.54
C THR A 483 4.64 24.25 17.37
N LEU A 484 3.33 24.37 17.61
CA LEU A 484 2.35 24.75 16.59
C LEU A 484 2.78 26.07 15.94
N THR A 485 2.68 26.11 14.62
CA THR A 485 2.96 27.32 13.84
C THR A 485 1.79 28.28 14.01
N LEU A 486 2.09 29.47 14.53
CA LEU A 486 1.12 30.54 14.74
C LEU A 486 1.46 31.70 13.81
N LEU A 487 0.46 32.23 13.11
CA LEU A 487 0.59 33.38 12.24
C LEU A 487 -0.10 34.60 12.86
N PRO A 488 0.43 35.82 12.68
CA PRO A 488 -0.23 37.04 13.15
C PRO A 488 -1.58 37.29 12.47
N GLU A 489 -2.61 37.57 13.26
CA GLU A 489 -3.92 38.02 12.83
C GLU A 489 -4.34 39.22 13.69
N GLY A 490 -3.95 40.43 13.27
CA GLY A 490 -4.15 41.65 14.04
C GLY A 490 -3.31 41.66 15.32
N LYS A 491 -3.98 41.63 16.49
CA LYS A 491 -3.32 41.61 17.82
C LYS A 491 -3.10 40.20 18.37
N ASP A 492 -3.66 39.21 17.69
CA ASP A 492 -3.63 37.81 18.10
C ASP A 492 -2.68 37.03 17.18
N LEU A 493 -2.27 35.87 17.68
CA LEU A 493 -1.60 34.82 16.94
C LEU A 493 -2.57 33.65 16.78
N VAL A 494 -2.69 33.13 15.56
CA VAL A 494 -3.64 32.07 15.22
C VAL A 494 -2.93 30.92 14.53
N GLY A 495 -3.20 29.70 14.96
CA GLY A 495 -2.77 28.48 14.30
C GLY A 495 -3.86 27.41 14.37
N GLY A 496 -3.81 26.48 13.42
CA GLY A 496 -4.75 25.38 13.33
C GLY A 496 -4.03 24.05 13.28
N PHE A 497 -4.64 23.03 13.88
CA PHE A 497 -4.17 21.65 13.77
C PHE A 497 -5.35 20.70 13.64
N VAL A 498 -5.12 19.50 13.11
CA VAL A 498 -6.16 18.48 12.97
C VAL A 498 -5.70 17.20 13.64
N LEU A 499 -6.55 16.66 14.52
CA LEU A 499 -6.37 15.33 15.09
C LEU A 499 -7.16 14.29 14.30
N TYR A 500 -6.54 13.14 14.11
CA TYR A 500 -7.11 11.94 13.49
C TYR A 500 -7.06 10.81 14.52
N PHE A 501 -8.17 10.10 14.68
CA PHE A 501 -8.29 8.99 15.63
C PHE A 501 -8.82 7.75 14.93
N THR A 502 -8.21 6.60 15.20
CA THR A 502 -8.76 5.30 14.82
C THR A 502 -8.41 4.27 15.89
N VAL A 503 -9.29 3.29 16.05
CA VAL A 503 -9.09 2.17 16.96
C VAL A 503 -9.14 0.87 16.16
N GLY A 504 -8.15 0.01 16.33
CA GLY A 504 -8.16 -1.36 15.81
C GLY A 504 -8.21 -2.36 16.95
N SER A 505 -9.06 -3.37 16.87
CA SER A 505 -8.99 -4.51 17.79
C SER A 505 -8.09 -5.60 17.21
N VAL A 506 -7.60 -6.51 18.05
CA VAL A 506 -6.77 -7.65 17.60
C VAL A 506 -7.54 -8.57 16.62
N ALA A 507 -8.87 -8.63 16.74
CA ALA A 507 -9.74 -9.50 15.96
C ALA A 507 -10.51 -8.79 14.82
N GLY A 508 -10.28 -7.48 14.60
CA GLY A 508 -11.08 -6.68 13.68
C GLY A 508 -10.26 -5.62 12.94
N GLY A 509 -10.80 -5.15 11.83
CA GLY A 509 -10.24 -4.03 11.08
C GLY A 509 -10.25 -2.71 11.88
N PRO A 510 -9.55 -1.68 11.40
CA PRO A 510 -9.58 -0.36 12.01
C PRO A 510 -11.00 0.22 11.95
N SER A 511 -11.38 1.01 12.95
CA SER A 511 -12.56 1.86 12.86
C SER A 511 -12.35 2.93 11.79
N GLU A 512 -13.45 3.52 11.31
CA GLU A 512 -13.37 4.74 10.50
C GLU A 512 -12.53 5.80 11.24
N VAL A 513 -11.74 6.55 10.48
CA VAL A 513 -10.86 7.57 11.04
C VAL A 513 -11.68 8.81 11.37
N MET A 514 -11.81 9.12 12.66
CA MET A 514 -12.45 10.34 13.13
C MET A 514 -11.50 11.52 12.96
N ARG A 515 -11.98 12.60 12.33
CA ARG A 515 -11.24 13.85 12.10
C ARG A 515 -11.75 14.96 13.02
N ARG A 516 -10.85 15.67 13.70
CA ARG A 516 -11.16 16.78 14.61
C ARG A 516 -10.24 17.98 14.36
N PRO A 517 -10.69 18.99 13.60
CA PRO A 517 -9.95 20.23 13.44
C PRO A 517 -10.06 21.09 14.69
N GLU A 518 -8.96 21.71 15.09
CA GLU A 518 -8.85 22.58 16.27
C GLU A 518 -8.12 23.88 15.89
N THR A 519 -8.54 24.99 16.48
CA THR A 519 -7.92 26.31 16.28
C THR A 519 -7.42 26.84 17.62
N LEU A 520 -6.17 27.28 17.66
CA LEU A 520 -5.60 28.01 18.78
C LEU A 520 -5.49 29.48 18.40
N ARG A 521 -6.19 30.35 19.14
CA ARG A 521 -6.05 31.81 19.05
C ARG A 521 -5.60 32.33 20.41
N ILE A 522 -4.48 33.05 20.41
CA ILE A 522 -3.89 33.62 21.63
C ILE A 522 -3.48 35.06 21.37
N PRO A 523 -3.52 35.96 22.37
CA PRO A 523 -2.90 37.28 22.24
C PRO A 523 -1.40 37.12 21.96
N ALA A 524 -0.81 38.00 21.13
CA ALA A 524 0.63 37.95 20.84
C ALA A 524 1.50 38.03 22.12
N THR A 525 1.03 38.74 23.14
CA THR A 525 1.68 38.85 24.45
C THR A 525 1.70 37.54 25.26
N ALA A 526 0.82 36.58 24.93
CA ALA A 526 0.70 35.31 25.64
C ALA A 526 1.56 34.18 25.02
N GLU A 527 2.24 34.42 23.89
CA GLU A 527 2.96 33.39 23.14
C GLU A 527 3.97 32.64 24.00
N ALA A 528 4.85 33.37 24.70
CA ALA A 528 5.90 32.76 25.53
C ALA A 528 5.32 31.85 26.63
N ALA A 529 4.21 32.26 27.25
CA ALA A 529 3.54 31.48 28.29
C ALA A 529 2.91 30.19 27.74
N VAL A 530 2.34 30.26 26.53
CA VAL A 530 1.75 29.09 25.85
C VAL A 530 2.84 28.13 25.38
N ARG A 531 3.94 28.64 24.84
CA ARG A 531 5.08 27.81 24.40
C ARG A 531 5.81 27.11 25.56
N ALA A 532 5.69 27.61 26.78
CA ALA A 532 6.32 27.03 27.96
C ALA A 532 5.67 25.72 28.46
N LYS A 533 4.45 25.37 28.01
CA LYS A 533 3.70 24.20 28.50
C LYS A 533 3.13 23.37 27.35
N PRO A 534 3.19 22.03 27.40
CA PRO A 534 2.59 21.17 26.38
C PRO A 534 1.11 21.48 26.15
N MET A 535 0.68 21.38 24.90
CA MET A 535 -0.74 21.48 24.54
C MET A 535 -1.44 20.17 24.89
N THR A 536 -2.62 20.23 25.49
CA THR A 536 -3.40 19.04 25.85
C THR A 536 -4.80 19.12 25.24
N PHE A 537 -5.14 18.11 24.45
CA PHE A 537 -6.49 17.92 23.92
C PHE A 537 -7.14 16.73 24.63
N THR A 538 -8.40 16.87 25.07
CA THR A 538 -9.13 15.79 25.74
C THR A 538 -10.31 15.34 24.89
N THR A 539 -10.49 14.03 24.79
CA THR A 539 -11.64 13.42 24.12
C THR A 539 -12.03 12.12 24.80
N THR A 540 -13.11 11.48 24.33
CA THR A 540 -13.56 10.18 24.83
C THR A 540 -13.63 9.21 23.67
N ILE A 541 -12.91 8.10 23.78
CA ILE A 541 -12.90 7.01 22.79
C ILE A 541 -13.79 5.88 23.29
N ARG A 542 -14.67 5.38 22.43
CA ARG A 542 -15.53 4.24 22.73
C ARG A 542 -14.95 2.98 22.11
N VAL A 543 -14.80 1.94 22.93
CA VAL A 543 -14.29 0.64 22.50
C VAL A 543 -15.20 -0.47 22.98
N LYS A 544 -15.21 -1.59 22.26
CA LYS A 544 -15.82 -2.82 22.76
C LYS A 544 -14.96 -3.39 23.88
N GLN A 545 -15.57 -4.23 24.72
CA GLN A 545 -14.84 -5.01 25.71
C GLN A 545 -13.70 -5.80 25.06
N GLY A 546 -12.53 -5.83 25.71
CA GLY A 546 -11.33 -6.50 25.24
C GLY A 546 -10.16 -5.55 25.03
N GLU A 547 -9.15 -6.04 24.31
CA GLU A 547 -7.96 -5.27 23.96
C GLU A 547 -8.12 -4.57 22.61
N SER A 548 -7.65 -3.34 22.52
CA SER A 548 -7.61 -2.57 21.27
C SER A 548 -6.36 -1.71 21.23
N MET A 549 -5.97 -1.26 20.05
CA MET A 549 -4.92 -0.26 19.84
C MET A 549 -5.60 1.04 19.42
N LEU A 550 -5.34 2.14 20.13
CA LEU A 550 -5.68 3.48 19.69
C LEU A 550 -4.49 4.06 18.92
N SER A 551 -4.76 4.64 17.76
CA SER A 551 -3.81 5.44 17.02
C SER A 551 -4.31 6.88 16.91
N VAL A 552 -3.41 7.82 17.13
CA VAL A 552 -3.63 9.26 17.00
C VAL A 552 -2.61 9.82 16.00
N GLY A 553 -3.11 10.49 14.97
CA GLY A 553 -2.32 11.33 14.07
C GLY A 553 -2.64 12.80 14.30
N VAL A 554 -1.65 13.67 14.24
CA VAL A 554 -1.80 15.13 14.37
C VAL A 554 -1.06 15.80 13.23
N ILE A 555 -1.63 16.85 12.65
CA ILE A 555 -0.98 17.70 11.64
C ILE A 555 -1.18 19.18 11.95
N ASP A 556 -0.11 19.95 11.88
CA ASP A 556 -0.14 21.43 11.85
C ASP A 556 -0.65 21.87 10.46
N GLN A 557 -1.74 22.62 10.41
CA GLN A 557 -2.34 23.04 9.14
C GLN A 557 -1.49 24.05 8.37
N THR A 558 -0.56 24.73 9.05
CA THR A 558 0.29 25.76 8.46
C THR A 558 1.63 25.17 8.02
N SER A 559 2.33 24.46 8.91
CA SER A 559 3.65 23.89 8.57
C SER A 559 3.59 22.51 7.92
N ALA A 560 2.43 21.86 7.91
CA ALA A 560 2.26 20.45 7.55
C ALA A 560 3.07 19.47 8.42
N THR A 561 3.66 19.93 9.53
CA THR A 561 4.39 19.06 10.46
C THR A 561 3.44 18.05 11.09
N THR A 562 3.78 16.76 11.03
CA THR A 562 2.95 15.67 11.53
C THR A 562 3.52 15.01 12.78
N GLY A 563 2.64 14.57 13.68
CA GLY A 563 2.98 13.72 14.81
C GLY A 563 2.05 12.53 14.94
N PHE A 564 2.56 11.42 15.47
CA PHE A 564 1.81 10.18 15.65
C PHE A 564 2.10 9.58 17.03
N ALA A 565 1.08 8.99 17.62
CA ALA A 565 1.20 8.22 18.85
C ALA A 565 0.21 7.05 18.82
N ARG A 566 0.55 5.96 19.49
CA ARG A 566 -0.34 4.82 19.68
C ARG A 566 -0.32 4.32 21.10
N LEU A 567 -1.44 3.77 21.56
CA LEU A 567 -1.58 3.25 22.92
C LEU A 567 -2.51 2.04 22.95
N LYS A 568 -2.07 0.98 23.61
CA LYS A 568 -2.91 -0.18 23.89
C LYS A 568 -3.99 0.21 24.90
N LEU A 569 -5.24 -0.01 24.55
CA LEU A 569 -6.41 0.16 25.39
C LEU A 569 -6.90 -1.20 25.88
N VAL A 570 -7.27 -1.27 27.16
CA VAL A 570 -7.87 -2.46 27.76
C VAL A 570 -9.19 -2.04 28.40
N ALA A 571 -10.29 -2.60 27.90
CA ALA A 571 -11.63 -2.37 28.41
C ALA A 571 -12.19 -3.66 29.04
N GLN A 572 -12.43 -3.62 30.35
CA GLN A 572 -12.90 -4.77 31.14
C GLN A 572 -14.13 -4.40 31.96
#